data_AF-A0A1X6YJV4-F1
#
_entry.id   AF-A0A1X6YJV4-F1
#
_cell.length_a   1.000
_cell.length_b   1.000
_cell.length_c   1.000
_cell.angle_alpha   90.00
_cell.angle_beta   90.00
_cell.angle_gamma   90.00
#
_symmetry.space_group_name_H-M   'P 1'
#
loop_
_entity.id
_entity.type
_entity.pdbx_description
1 polymer ?
#
loop_
_entity_poly.entity_id
_entity_poly.type
_entity_poly.pdbx_seq_one_letter_code
_entity_poly.pdbx_strand_id
1 'polypeptide(L)'
;MTPAEWLVYENQGATRNQPLSPRLVDALSFLPELGVQMRVFSGGQPGIGSGGQRVGSTRHDHGNAADVFFYRDGRRLNWANEADRPVFEQIVRQARQRGVTGFGAGEGYMRPGSMHIGFGSEAVWGAGGSGANAPGWLRTAYSGGAGTPQAPASSQNRPSRVGNDSGDTLAAATPPASLLEIPDMDTNKPLAGGLLGNWLTPDRRDRAVLALEGMTLNPNRGLMMAAADGLEDRRKTRRESDRAREARKQANRTIQYLNAQGEYGRQLAAAVSTGALEAGEAIKLAMTPAKDNRTSAIQNYEYARSQGYTGSFEDFQGGGSGTPTPYSDAAKLRADLDAGYITQEQYDAQIARADQGDESAPEASIRRIMDAYDVDRRTATGIVDGTLRVSRDPVDDTVIVTDLATRESYRPGMPEDTAPPAQDTQPRAEPGGGNQLSFPGSPGADASDAFGFEGMLKGSANAVSDFIGLGAPFEDVRETQSDFDVLSESLINDVASAYERQPPSWLLQNIRELTPQAGGFQGAGSAQSKLGALRRNFENELNITNEQLGRRLSPAERQKLLSRKTGLEAAIQKVDSYLGRFGGGESNETQSGVSWSVVE
;
A
#
# COMPACT_ATOMS: atom_id res chain seq x y z
N MET A 1 -8.67 -36.36 -16.52
CA MET A 1 -7.89 -35.94 -15.33
C MET A 1 -8.86 -35.87 -14.16
N THR A 2 -8.71 -36.71 -13.13
CA THR A 2 -9.57 -36.67 -11.92
C THR A 2 -9.21 -35.47 -11.03
N PRO A 3 -10.03 -35.07 -10.05
CA PRO A 3 -9.69 -33.98 -9.12
C PRO A 3 -8.32 -34.13 -8.44
N ALA A 4 -7.92 -35.36 -8.13
CA ALA A 4 -6.62 -35.67 -7.53
C ALA A 4 -5.43 -35.51 -8.51
N GLU A 5 -5.68 -35.43 -9.81
CA GLU A 5 -4.63 -35.34 -10.83
C GLU A 5 -4.33 -33.89 -11.26
N TRP A 6 -5.30 -32.97 -11.20
CA TRP A 6 -5.08 -31.57 -11.61
C TRP A 6 -4.75 -30.64 -10.44
N LEU A 7 -5.13 -30.99 -9.21
CA LEU A 7 -4.86 -30.19 -8.01
C LEU A 7 -3.86 -30.92 -7.10
N VAL A 8 -2.64 -30.40 -7.01
CA VAL A 8 -1.58 -30.95 -6.17
C VAL A 8 -1.21 -29.94 -5.09
N TYR A 9 -1.16 -30.38 -3.83
CA TYR A 9 -0.69 -29.57 -2.71
C TYR A 9 0.81 -29.79 -2.49
N GLU A 10 1.59 -28.73 -2.61
CA GLU A 10 3.04 -28.65 -2.35
C GLU A 10 3.35 -27.65 -1.21
N ASN A 11 2.38 -27.42 -0.31
CA ASN A 11 2.43 -26.47 0.80
C ASN A 11 2.70 -27.14 2.16
N GLN A 12 3.17 -28.38 2.16
CA GLN A 12 3.53 -29.12 3.37
C GLN A 12 4.72 -28.42 4.05
N GLY A 13 4.55 -28.08 5.33
CA GLY A 13 5.54 -27.31 6.09
C GLY A 13 5.47 -25.78 5.87
N ALA A 14 4.59 -25.28 5.01
CA ALA A 14 4.32 -23.85 4.92
C ALA A 14 3.41 -23.37 6.08
N THR A 15 3.51 -22.09 6.46
CA THR A 15 2.56 -21.46 7.38
C THR A 15 1.12 -21.55 6.88
N ARG A 16 0.94 -21.48 5.54
CA ARG A 16 -0.35 -21.61 4.85
C ARG A 16 -0.52 -23.01 4.27
N ASN A 17 -0.61 -23.99 5.16
CA ASN A 17 -0.67 -25.42 4.80
C ASN A 17 -2.09 -25.99 4.72
N GLN A 18 -3.14 -25.20 4.97
CA GLN A 18 -4.51 -25.72 4.91
C GLN A 18 -4.98 -25.90 3.46
N PRO A 19 -5.95 -26.80 3.22
CA PRO A 19 -6.54 -26.97 1.89
C PRO A 19 -7.27 -25.71 1.40
N LEU A 20 -7.49 -25.65 0.09
CA LEU A 20 -8.32 -24.62 -0.52
C LEU A 20 -9.79 -24.86 -0.18
N SER A 21 -10.57 -23.78 -0.14
CA SER A 21 -12.01 -23.86 0.07
C SER A 21 -12.67 -24.64 -1.07
N PRO A 22 -13.74 -25.41 -0.81
CA PRO A 22 -14.49 -26.09 -1.87
C PRO A 22 -14.93 -25.16 -2.99
N ARG A 23 -15.30 -23.92 -2.64
CA ARG A 23 -15.68 -22.87 -3.59
C ARG A 23 -14.53 -22.49 -4.54
N LEU A 24 -13.30 -22.34 -4.02
CA LEU A 24 -12.15 -22.02 -4.87
C LEU A 24 -11.77 -23.21 -5.76
N VAL A 25 -11.84 -24.43 -5.23
CA VAL A 25 -11.60 -25.65 -6.01
C VAL A 25 -12.60 -25.78 -7.16
N ASP A 26 -13.89 -25.55 -6.89
CA ASP A 26 -14.95 -25.58 -7.90
C ASP A 26 -14.76 -24.49 -8.98
N ALA A 27 -14.42 -23.27 -8.57
CA ALA A 27 -14.13 -22.17 -9.48
C ALA A 27 -12.95 -22.45 -10.41
N LEU A 28 -12.03 -23.36 -10.04
CA LEU A 28 -10.83 -23.74 -10.80
C LEU A 28 -10.95 -25.12 -11.47
N SER A 29 -12.11 -25.76 -11.39
CA SER A 29 -12.33 -27.12 -11.94
C SER A 29 -12.24 -27.22 -13.46
N PHE A 30 -12.10 -26.10 -14.18
CA PHE A 30 -11.89 -26.06 -15.63
C PHE A 30 -10.44 -26.30 -16.06
N LEU A 31 -9.46 -26.22 -15.14
CA LEU A 31 -8.04 -26.39 -15.48
C LEU A 31 -7.70 -27.70 -16.22
N PRO A 32 -8.32 -28.86 -15.88
CA PRO A 32 -8.20 -30.09 -16.67
C PRO A 32 -8.54 -29.94 -18.16
N GLU A 33 -9.56 -29.15 -18.49
CA GLU A 33 -9.99 -28.92 -19.89
C GLU A 33 -8.92 -28.15 -20.67
N LEU A 34 -8.09 -27.37 -19.96
CA LEU A 34 -6.92 -26.69 -20.52
C LEU A 34 -5.67 -27.57 -20.51
N GLY A 35 -5.75 -28.82 -20.05
CA GLY A 35 -4.59 -29.68 -19.82
C GLY A 35 -3.62 -29.11 -18.78
N VAL A 36 -4.13 -28.34 -17.81
CA VAL A 36 -3.31 -27.66 -16.80
C VAL A 36 -3.47 -28.34 -15.44
N GLN A 37 -2.33 -28.64 -14.82
CA GLN A 37 -2.23 -28.99 -13.41
C GLN A 37 -1.85 -27.75 -12.59
N MET A 38 -2.50 -27.56 -11.45
CA MET A 38 -2.22 -26.53 -10.46
C MET A 38 -1.49 -27.14 -9.26
N ARG A 39 -0.35 -26.54 -8.89
CA ARG A 39 0.42 -26.91 -7.71
C ARG A 39 0.42 -25.79 -6.69
N VAL A 40 -0.19 -26.05 -5.54
CA VAL A 40 -0.40 -25.07 -4.47
C VAL A 40 0.78 -25.09 -3.52
N PHE A 41 1.61 -24.04 -3.50
CA PHE A 41 2.73 -23.93 -2.56
C PHE A 41 2.42 -23.04 -1.35
N SER A 42 1.32 -22.28 -1.40
CA SER A 42 0.74 -21.61 -0.23
C SER A 42 -0.78 -21.60 -0.38
N GLY A 43 -1.46 -22.28 0.55
CA GLY A 43 -2.89 -22.58 0.50
C GLY A 43 -3.67 -21.77 1.54
N GLY A 44 -4.60 -22.44 2.22
CA GLY A 44 -5.39 -21.83 3.28
C GLY A 44 -4.62 -21.59 4.57
N GLN A 45 -5.20 -20.74 5.43
CA GLN A 45 -4.76 -20.52 6.81
C GLN A 45 -5.96 -20.30 7.75
N PRO A 46 -5.79 -20.45 9.09
CA PRO A 46 -6.82 -20.13 10.07
C PRO A 46 -7.29 -18.67 9.95
N GLY A 47 -8.55 -18.40 10.31
CA GLY A 47 -9.15 -17.07 10.36
C GLY A 47 -8.54 -16.15 11.44
N ILE A 48 -8.84 -14.86 11.41
CA ILE A 48 -8.39 -13.95 12.47
C ILE A 48 -9.12 -14.34 13.75
N GLY A 49 -8.37 -14.48 14.85
CA GLY A 49 -8.93 -14.84 16.17
C GLY A 49 -9.24 -16.33 16.35
N SER A 50 -9.05 -17.19 15.34
CA SER A 50 -9.28 -18.64 15.48
C SER A 50 -8.08 -19.40 16.07
N GLY A 51 -7.00 -18.71 16.44
CA GLY A 51 -5.72 -19.33 16.77
C GLY A 51 -5.02 -19.98 15.57
N GLY A 52 -3.79 -20.45 15.78
CA GLY A 52 -2.97 -21.14 14.76
C GLY A 52 -2.02 -20.24 13.95
N GLN A 53 -1.16 -20.87 13.16
CA GLN A 53 -0.13 -20.16 12.40
C GLN A 53 -0.74 -19.41 11.20
N ARG A 54 -0.40 -18.13 11.06
CA ARG A 54 -0.91 -17.21 10.03
C ARG A 54 0.18 -16.29 9.54
N VAL A 55 0.06 -15.83 8.29
CA VAL A 55 0.87 -14.72 7.77
C VAL A 55 0.08 -13.89 6.75
N GLY A 56 0.35 -12.58 6.69
CA GLY A 56 -0.18 -11.69 5.66
C GLY A 56 -1.70 -11.51 5.67
N SER A 57 -2.29 -11.34 4.48
CA SER A 57 -3.68 -10.93 4.31
C SER A 57 -4.71 -11.99 4.74
N THR A 58 -5.95 -11.54 4.96
CA THR A 58 -7.13 -12.39 5.20
C THR A 58 -7.62 -13.16 3.97
N ARG A 59 -7.05 -12.94 2.77
CA ARG A 59 -7.50 -13.63 1.55
C ARG A 59 -7.27 -15.15 1.59
N HIS A 60 -6.24 -15.61 2.29
CA HIS A 60 -5.95 -17.04 2.44
C HIS A 60 -6.79 -17.70 3.53
N ASP A 61 -7.56 -16.94 4.29
CA ASP A 61 -8.32 -17.47 5.41
C ASP A 61 -9.34 -18.48 4.92
N HIS A 62 -9.39 -19.62 5.59
CA HIS A 62 -10.31 -20.71 5.25
C HIS A 62 -10.14 -21.23 3.81
N GLY A 63 -8.95 -21.06 3.21
CA GLY A 63 -8.66 -21.55 1.86
C GLY A 63 -9.25 -20.71 0.73
N ASN A 64 -9.57 -19.44 0.99
CA ASN A 64 -10.16 -18.55 -0.01
C ASN A 64 -9.17 -18.01 -1.06
N ALA A 65 -7.87 -18.29 -0.92
CA ALA A 65 -6.86 -17.95 -1.90
C ALA A 65 -5.72 -18.98 -1.92
N ALA A 66 -4.98 -18.98 -3.02
CA ALA A 66 -3.87 -19.86 -3.28
C ALA A 66 -2.74 -19.11 -3.99
N ASP A 67 -1.51 -19.48 -3.65
CA ASP A 67 -0.31 -19.13 -4.37
C ASP A 67 0.18 -20.39 -5.09
N VAL A 68 0.21 -20.33 -6.43
CA VAL A 68 0.28 -21.53 -7.26
C VAL A 68 1.31 -21.46 -8.38
N PHE A 69 1.74 -22.64 -8.82
CA PHE A 69 2.38 -22.86 -10.10
C PHE A 69 1.46 -23.66 -11.02
N PHE A 70 1.48 -23.36 -12.31
CA PHE A 70 0.77 -24.14 -13.32
C PHE A 70 1.73 -25.01 -14.12
N TYR A 71 1.28 -26.21 -14.46
CA TYR A 71 2.02 -27.20 -15.23
C TYR A 71 1.16 -27.69 -16.39
N ARG A 72 1.79 -27.97 -17.53
CA ARG A 72 1.18 -28.66 -18.67
C ARG A 72 2.18 -29.69 -19.18
N ASP A 73 1.73 -30.93 -19.35
CA ASP A 73 2.57 -32.05 -19.81
C ASP A 73 3.85 -32.23 -18.98
N GLY A 74 3.74 -32.08 -17.65
CA GLY A 74 4.87 -32.17 -16.72
C GLY A 74 5.82 -30.98 -16.71
N ARG A 75 5.67 -30.01 -17.64
CA ARG A 75 6.46 -28.79 -17.71
C ARG A 75 5.77 -27.66 -16.94
N ARG A 76 6.53 -26.95 -16.10
CA ARG A 76 6.07 -25.72 -15.44
C ARG A 76 5.87 -24.62 -16.48
N LEU A 77 4.72 -23.98 -16.43
CA LEU A 77 4.39 -22.81 -17.24
C LEU A 77 4.99 -21.55 -16.62
N ASN A 78 5.34 -20.58 -17.46
CA ASN A 78 5.87 -19.29 -17.01
C ASN A 78 5.20 -18.14 -17.75
N TRP A 79 4.48 -17.26 -17.05
CA TRP A 79 3.81 -16.10 -17.68
C TRP A 79 4.78 -15.13 -18.38
N ALA A 80 6.08 -15.16 -18.05
CA ALA A 80 7.10 -14.39 -18.76
C ALA A 80 7.39 -14.95 -20.16
N ASN A 81 7.18 -16.25 -20.37
CA ASN A 81 7.27 -16.89 -21.67
C ASN A 81 6.01 -16.56 -22.50
N GLU A 82 6.19 -15.94 -23.65
CA GLU A 82 5.10 -15.53 -24.54
C GLU A 82 4.27 -16.72 -25.03
N ALA A 83 4.87 -17.91 -25.19
CA ALA A 83 4.15 -19.12 -25.60
C ALA A 83 3.21 -19.66 -24.49
N ASP A 84 3.53 -19.42 -23.22
CA ASP A 84 2.73 -19.87 -22.08
C ASP A 84 1.67 -18.83 -21.66
N ARG A 85 1.92 -17.54 -21.96
CA ARG A 85 1.08 -16.42 -21.54
C ARG A 85 -0.40 -16.57 -21.93
N PRO A 86 -0.78 -17.02 -23.14
CA PRO A 86 -2.18 -17.23 -23.49
C PRO A 86 -2.92 -18.17 -22.54
N VAL A 87 -2.22 -19.16 -21.96
CA VAL A 87 -2.79 -20.08 -20.97
C VAL A 87 -3.11 -19.36 -19.67
N PHE A 88 -2.19 -18.55 -19.15
CA PHE A 88 -2.45 -17.74 -17.95
C PHE A 88 -3.60 -16.76 -18.15
N GLU A 89 -3.67 -16.10 -19.31
CA GLU A 89 -4.78 -15.21 -19.63
C GLU A 89 -6.13 -15.96 -19.68
N GLN A 90 -6.15 -17.17 -20.24
CA GLN A 90 -7.35 -18.01 -20.29
C GLN A 90 -7.78 -18.46 -18.89
N ILE A 91 -6.83 -18.81 -18.03
CA ILE A 91 -7.08 -19.13 -16.62
C ILE A 91 -7.73 -17.94 -15.91
N VAL A 92 -7.16 -16.73 -16.06
CA VAL A 92 -7.70 -15.51 -15.44
C VAL A 92 -9.12 -15.23 -15.93
N ARG A 93 -9.36 -15.30 -17.24
CA ARG A 93 -10.69 -15.07 -17.84
C ARG A 93 -11.73 -16.05 -17.31
N GLN A 94 -11.44 -17.35 -17.31
CA GLN A 94 -12.39 -18.38 -16.88
C GLN A 94 -12.61 -18.39 -15.37
N ALA A 95 -11.55 -18.21 -14.58
CA ALA A 95 -11.67 -18.10 -13.13
C ALA A 95 -12.50 -16.86 -12.72
N ARG A 96 -12.30 -15.71 -13.39
CA ARG A 96 -13.12 -14.51 -13.17
C ARG A 96 -14.59 -14.75 -13.51
N GLN A 97 -14.87 -15.40 -14.64
CA GLN A 97 -16.25 -15.77 -15.02
C GLN A 97 -16.92 -16.69 -13.97
N ARG A 98 -16.13 -17.44 -13.22
CA ARG A 98 -16.57 -18.28 -12.09
C ARG A 98 -16.49 -17.58 -10.74
N GLY A 99 -16.35 -16.25 -10.73
CA GLY A 99 -16.44 -15.41 -9.53
C GLY A 99 -15.16 -15.25 -8.72
N VAL A 100 -14.01 -15.66 -9.23
CA VAL A 100 -12.71 -15.36 -8.61
C VAL A 100 -12.38 -13.88 -8.83
N THR A 101 -12.01 -13.17 -7.76
CA THR A 101 -11.92 -11.69 -7.76
C THR A 101 -10.50 -11.14 -7.62
N GLY A 102 -9.54 -11.95 -7.19
CA GLY A 102 -8.16 -11.51 -6.92
C GLY A 102 -7.14 -12.30 -7.73
N PHE A 103 -6.28 -11.59 -8.46
CA PHE A 103 -5.17 -12.18 -9.20
C PHE A 103 -3.88 -11.38 -9.03
N GLY A 104 -2.80 -12.05 -8.68
CA GLY A 104 -1.46 -11.46 -8.59
C GLY A 104 -0.47 -12.21 -9.47
N ALA A 105 0.22 -11.52 -10.37
CA ALA A 105 1.30 -12.11 -11.17
C ALA A 105 2.20 -11.00 -11.71
N GLY A 106 3.41 -11.36 -12.13
CA GLY A 106 4.33 -10.44 -12.80
C GLY A 106 5.72 -10.42 -12.19
N GLU A 107 6.62 -9.71 -12.85
CA GLU A 107 7.99 -9.55 -12.40
C GLU A 107 8.02 -8.79 -11.07
N GLY A 108 8.91 -9.18 -10.16
CA GLY A 108 8.95 -8.62 -8.80
C GLY A 108 7.75 -8.98 -7.92
N TYR A 109 6.84 -9.86 -8.38
CA TYR A 109 5.73 -10.38 -7.58
C TYR A 109 5.93 -11.86 -7.27
N MET A 110 6.08 -12.17 -5.97
CA MET A 110 6.32 -13.51 -5.45
C MET A 110 7.52 -14.20 -6.13
N ARG A 111 7.29 -15.31 -6.84
CA ARG A 111 8.31 -16.10 -7.54
C ARG A 111 8.06 -16.07 -9.05
N PRO A 112 9.09 -16.06 -9.90
CA PRO A 112 8.89 -16.14 -11.35
C PRO A 112 7.99 -17.31 -11.76
N GLY A 113 6.99 -17.06 -12.60
CA GLY A 113 6.01 -18.06 -13.03
C GLY A 113 4.98 -18.49 -11.98
N SER A 114 5.00 -17.95 -10.76
CA SER A 114 3.88 -18.12 -9.80
C SER A 114 2.74 -17.16 -10.09
N MET A 115 1.55 -17.52 -9.60
CA MET A 115 0.37 -16.67 -9.60
C MET A 115 -0.37 -16.80 -8.27
N HIS A 116 -0.82 -15.67 -7.74
CA HIS A 116 -1.83 -15.64 -6.68
C HIS A 116 -3.23 -15.66 -7.31
N ILE A 117 -4.13 -16.46 -6.74
CA ILE A 117 -5.51 -16.59 -7.20
C ILE A 117 -6.46 -16.79 -6.02
N GLY A 118 -7.54 -16.02 -5.94
CA GLY A 118 -8.47 -16.15 -4.82
C GLY A 118 -9.61 -15.14 -4.78
N PHE A 119 -10.37 -15.19 -3.69
CA PHE A 119 -11.48 -14.27 -3.41
C PHE A 119 -11.02 -13.05 -2.60
N GLY A 120 -11.97 -12.15 -2.30
CA GLY A 120 -11.76 -10.88 -1.60
C GLY A 120 -12.16 -9.69 -2.47
N SER A 121 -11.63 -8.51 -2.18
CA SER A 121 -11.87 -7.32 -3.02
C SER A 121 -11.37 -7.56 -4.45
N GLU A 122 -12.14 -7.09 -5.43
CA GLU A 122 -11.74 -7.18 -6.85
C GLU A 122 -10.43 -6.42 -7.09
N ALA A 123 -9.40 -7.14 -7.51
CA ALA A 123 -8.10 -6.54 -7.77
C ALA A 123 -7.21 -7.42 -8.66
N VAL A 124 -6.39 -6.75 -9.46
CA VAL A 124 -5.21 -7.32 -10.09
C VAL A 124 -3.98 -6.55 -9.65
N TRP A 125 -2.88 -7.25 -9.41
CA TRP A 125 -1.63 -6.62 -8.94
C TRP A 125 -0.38 -7.34 -9.45
N GLY A 126 0.75 -6.65 -9.36
CA GLY A 126 2.07 -7.15 -9.73
C GLY A 126 3.11 -6.80 -8.68
N ALA A 127 4.28 -6.30 -9.10
CA ALA A 127 5.42 -6.04 -8.23
C ALA A 127 5.03 -5.32 -6.92
N GLY A 128 5.51 -5.82 -5.78
CA GLY A 128 5.21 -5.27 -4.47
C GLY A 128 3.75 -5.40 -4.01
N GLY A 129 2.92 -6.20 -4.69
CA GLY A 129 1.50 -6.34 -4.35
C GLY A 129 0.62 -5.17 -4.80
N SER A 130 1.13 -4.30 -5.67
CA SER A 130 0.44 -3.08 -6.11
C SER A 130 -0.30 -3.27 -7.44
N GLY A 131 -1.52 -2.73 -7.52
CA GLY A 131 -2.31 -2.69 -8.75
C GLY A 131 -1.68 -1.81 -9.85
N ALA A 132 -0.94 -0.77 -9.45
CA ALA A 132 -0.18 0.06 -10.39
C ALA A 132 0.85 -0.77 -11.17
N ASN A 133 1.39 -1.81 -10.54
CA ASN A 133 2.44 -2.66 -11.10
C ASN A 133 1.91 -3.95 -11.75
N ALA A 134 0.58 -4.12 -11.85
CA ALA A 134 0.03 -5.29 -12.53
C ALA A 134 0.45 -5.32 -14.02
N PRO A 135 0.95 -6.45 -14.55
CA PRO A 135 1.35 -6.50 -15.94
C PRO A 135 0.15 -6.31 -16.88
N GLY A 136 0.40 -5.69 -18.04
CA GLY A 136 -0.66 -5.32 -18.98
C GLY A 136 -1.54 -6.50 -19.45
N TRP A 137 -0.93 -7.67 -19.67
CA TRP A 137 -1.65 -8.89 -20.04
C TRP A 137 -2.63 -9.34 -18.94
N LEU A 138 -2.24 -9.22 -17.66
CA LEU A 138 -3.09 -9.62 -16.54
C LEU A 138 -4.28 -8.66 -16.40
N ARG A 139 -4.04 -7.35 -16.51
CA ARG A 139 -5.12 -6.36 -16.49
C ARG A 139 -6.12 -6.58 -17.63
N THR A 140 -5.61 -6.88 -18.83
CA THR A 140 -6.42 -7.11 -20.03
C THR A 140 -7.24 -8.39 -19.93
N ALA A 141 -6.60 -9.49 -19.50
CA ALA A 141 -7.28 -10.76 -19.29
C ALA A 141 -8.35 -10.65 -18.19
N TYR A 142 -8.04 -9.96 -17.09
CA TYR A 142 -9.00 -9.74 -16.02
C TYR A 142 -10.15 -8.86 -16.50
N SER A 143 -9.93 -7.71 -17.13
CA SER A 143 -11.01 -6.80 -17.54
C SER A 143 -11.93 -7.36 -18.64
N GLY A 144 -11.53 -8.46 -19.29
CA GLY A 144 -12.27 -9.05 -20.41
C GLY A 144 -12.02 -8.31 -21.72
N GLY A 145 -10.90 -7.59 -21.84
CA GLY A 145 -10.47 -7.01 -23.10
C GLY A 145 -10.33 -8.11 -24.15
N ALA A 146 -10.97 -7.91 -25.30
CA ALA A 146 -10.92 -8.83 -26.43
C ALA A 146 -9.49 -8.92 -27.00
N GLY A 147 -8.63 -9.69 -26.35
CA GLY A 147 -7.51 -10.31 -27.01
C GLY A 147 -8.09 -11.34 -27.96
N THR A 148 -8.23 -10.96 -29.23
CA THR A 148 -8.56 -11.89 -30.31
C THR A 148 -7.66 -13.13 -30.18
N PRO A 149 -8.22 -14.34 -30.04
CA PRO A 149 -7.42 -15.55 -30.12
C PRO A 149 -6.79 -15.58 -31.50
N GLN A 150 -5.48 -15.39 -31.57
CA GLN A 150 -4.74 -15.60 -32.81
C GLN A 150 -4.67 -17.10 -33.02
N ALA A 151 -5.68 -17.63 -33.73
CA ALA A 151 -5.70 -19.01 -34.16
C ALA A 151 -4.47 -19.30 -35.04
N PRO A 152 -3.88 -20.51 -34.96
CA PRO A 152 -2.77 -20.87 -35.82
C PRO A 152 -3.20 -20.84 -37.29
N ALA A 153 -2.41 -20.14 -38.11
CA ALA A 153 -2.67 -19.94 -39.52
C ALA A 153 -2.81 -21.29 -40.25
N SER A 154 -4.03 -21.59 -40.67
CA SER A 154 -4.31 -22.62 -41.68
C SER A 154 -4.54 -21.92 -43.01
N SER A 155 -3.63 -22.15 -43.94
CA SER A 155 -3.68 -21.72 -45.33
C SER A 155 -4.82 -22.41 -46.07
N GLN A 156 -5.89 -21.70 -46.42
CA GLN A 156 -6.81 -22.16 -47.46
C GLN A 156 -7.26 -21.01 -48.37
N ASN A 157 -6.69 -21.04 -49.57
CA ASN A 157 -7.21 -20.50 -50.82
C ASN A 157 -8.74 -20.56 -50.93
N ARG A 158 -9.36 -19.45 -51.36
CA ARG A 158 -10.45 -19.42 -52.36
C ARG A 158 -10.81 -17.96 -52.76
N PRO A 159 -11.52 -17.74 -53.90
CA PRO A 159 -11.12 -16.73 -54.88
C PRO A 159 -12.07 -15.53 -54.95
N SER A 160 -11.53 -14.50 -55.62
CA SER A 160 -12.15 -13.23 -55.99
C SER A 160 -13.51 -13.40 -56.67
N ARG A 161 -14.52 -12.67 -56.20
CA ARG A 161 -15.77 -12.43 -56.93
C ARG A 161 -15.87 -10.97 -57.33
N VAL A 162 -15.78 -10.77 -58.64
CA VAL A 162 -16.08 -9.56 -59.40
C VAL A 162 -17.58 -9.30 -59.35
N GLY A 163 -17.95 -8.01 -59.21
CA GLY A 163 -19.32 -7.54 -59.35
C GLY A 163 -19.34 -6.03 -59.51
N ASN A 164 -19.33 -5.57 -60.76
CA ASN A 164 -19.73 -4.24 -61.19
C ASN A 164 -21.16 -3.93 -60.76
N ASP A 165 -21.43 -2.68 -60.37
CA ASP A 165 -22.66 -2.00 -60.79
C ASP A 165 -22.42 -0.49 -60.91
N SER A 166 -23.17 0.12 -61.80
CA SER A 166 -22.90 1.38 -62.50
C SER A 166 -23.98 2.44 -62.22
N GLY A 167 -23.61 3.72 -62.44
CA GLY A 167 -24.53 4.86 -62.62
C GLY A 167 -25.10 5.46 -61.33
N ASP A 168 -25.35 6.77 -61.18
CA ASP A 168 -25.67 7.75 -62.21
C ASP A 168 -25.65 9.20 -61.63
N THR A 169 -25.43 10.17 -62.54
CA THR A 169 -25.71 11.64 -62.49
C THR A 169 -24.99 12.56 -61.49
N LEU A 170 -24.08 13.45 -61.94
CA LEU A 170 -24.24 14.76 -62.63
C LEU A 170 -24.82 15.89 -61.76
N ALA A 171 -23.97 16.85 -61.36
CA ALA A 171 -24.25 18.29 -61.43
C ALA A 171 -22.95 19.11 -61.22
N ALA A 172 -22.58 19.87 -62.25
CA ALA A 172 -21.49 20.84 -62.25
C ALA A 172 -22.07 22.25 -61.95
N ALA A 173 -21.34 23.05 -61.18
CA ALA A 173 -21.50 24.50 -61.15
C ALA A 173 -20.16 25.19 -60.84
N THR A 174 -19.83 26.16 -61.69
CA THR A 174 -18.58 26.93 -61.84
C THR A 174 -18.48 28.09 -60.82
N PRO A 175 -17.29 28.64 -60.49
CA PRO A 175 -17.08 29.51 -59.34
C PRO A 175 -17.17 31.01 -59.68
N PRO A 176 -17.12 31.89 -58.65
CA PRO A 176 -16.45 33.17 -58.82
C PRO A 176 -15.26 33.34 -57.87
N ALA A 177 -14.19 33.88 -58.43
CA ALA A 177 -13.05 34.45 -57.74
C ALA A 177 -13.32 35.91 -57.36
N SER A 178 -12.90 36.33 -56.16
CA SER A 178 -12.46 37.68 -55.76
C SER A 178 -11.99 37.56 -54.30
N LEU A 179 -10.70 37.71 -53.98
CA LEU A 179 -9.89 38.94 -53.86
C LEU A 179 -9.84 39.42 -52.40
N LEU A 180 -8.61 39.57 -51.90
CA LEU A 180 -8.15 40.00 -50.58
C LEU A 180 -9.11 40.91 -49.79
N GLU A 181 -9.43 40.51 -48.55
CA GLU A 181 -9.56 41.44 -47.43
C GLU A 181 -9.33 40.68 -46.11
N ILE A 182 -8.32 41.08 -45.34
CA ILE A 182 -8.01 40.58 -43.99
C ILE A 182 -8.60 41.59 -43.00
N PRO A 183 -9.59 41.24 -42.17
CA PRO A 183 -9.86 41.96 -40.95
C PRO A 183 -9.24 41.25 -39.74
N ASP A 184 -8.65 42.06 -38.86
CA ASP A 184 -8.11 41.70 -37.55
C ASP A 184 -9.07 40.82 -36.72
N MET A 185 -8.54 39.76 -36.11
CA MET A 185 -9.26 38.95 -35.11
C MET A 185 -8.84 39.32 -33.69
N ASP A 186 -9.81 39.85 -32.95
CA ASP A 186 -9.87 39.97 -31.49
C ASP A 186 -10.10 38.59 -30.85
N THR A 187 -9.24 38.17 -29.92
CA THR A 187 -9.08 36.77 -29.47
C THR A 187 -10.01 36.32 -28.34
N ASN A 188 -11.05 37.06 -27.94
CA ASN A 188 -11.81 36.73 -26.71
C ASN A 188 -13.35 36.78 -26.78
N LYS A 189 -14.00 36.27 -27.84
CA LYS A 189 -15.42 35.85 -27.78
C LYS A 189 -15.72 34.59 -28.61
N PRO A 190 -16.45 33.59 -28.07
CA PRO A 190 -16.93 32.46 -28.87
C PRO A 190 -18.14 32.92 -29.70
N LEU A 191 -17.97 32.96 -31.02
CA LEU A 191 -19.06 33.16 -31.98
C LEU A 191 -19.79 31.84 -32.25
N ALA A 192 -21.10 31.89 -32.10
CA ALA A 192 -22.02 30.79 -32.33
C ALA A 192 -22.16 30.44 -33.83
N GLY A 193 -22.27 29.14 -34.10
CA GLY A 193 -23.12 28.57 -35.16
C GLY A 193 -22.73 28.84 -36.62
N GLY A 194 -21.91 27.94 -37.21
CA GLY A 194 -21.76 27.85 -38.66
C GLY A 194 -21.08 26.54 -39.07
N LEU A 195 -21.58 25.88 -40.12
CA LEU A 195 -21.26 24.53 -40.62
C LEU A 195 -19.77 24.23 -40.91
N LEU A 196 -18.85 25.19 -40.72
CA LEU A 196 -17.42 25.08 -40.96
C LEU A 196 -16.55 25.21 -39.69
N GLY A 197 -17.12 25.61 -38.54
CA GLY A 197 -16.36 25.85 -37.30
C GLY A 197 -15.81 24.60 -36.59
N ASN A 198 -16.31 23.42 -36.95
CA ASN A 198 -15.91 22.14 -36.35
C ASN A 198 -14.74 21.44 -37.07
N TRP A 199 -14.15 22.06 -38.10
CA TRP A 199 -13.04 21.47 -38.85
C TRP A 199 -11.66 21.82 -38.29
N LEU A 200 -11.56 22.84 -37.43
CA LEU A 200 -10.28 23.41 -36.97
C LEU A 200 -9.82 22.93 -35.59
N THR A 201 -10.40 21.86 -35.03
CA THR A 201 -9.85 21.34 -33.77
C THR A 201 -8.47 20.72 -34.02
N PRO A 202 -7.48 20.96 -33.14
CA PRO A 202 -6.13 20.39 -33.29
C PRO A 202 -6.14 18.87 -33.50
N ASP A 203 -7.09 18.17 -32.87
CA ASP A 203 -7.33 16.74 -33.06
C ASP A 203 -7.72 16.34 -34.50
N ARG A 204 -8.56 17.13 -35.17
CA ARG A 204 -8.99 16.85 -36.54
C ARG A 204 -7.92 17.24 -37.55
N ARG A 205 -7.15 18.30 -37.27
CA ARG A 205 -5.95 18.65 -38.06
C ARG A 205 -4.90 17.55 -38.01
N ASP A 206 -4.55 17.06 -36.82
CA ASP A 206 -3.53 16.03 -36.66
C ASP A 206 -3.98 14.68 -37.23
N ARG A 207 -5.28 14.35 -37.10
CA ARG A 207 -5.85 13.17 -37.78
C ARG A 207 -5.90 13.32 -39.30
N ALA A 208 -6.11 14.51 -39.84
CA ALA A 208 -6.05 14.76 -41.27
C ALA A 208 -4.62 14.63 -41.79
N VAL A 209 -3.62 15.11 -41.05
CA VAL A 209 -2.19 14.92 -41.36
C VAL A 209 -1.83 13.43 -41.40
N LEU A 210 -2.29 12.65 -40.42
CA LEU A 210 -2.10 11.19 -40.42
C LEU A 210 -2.89 10.48 -41.54
N ALA A 211 -4.08 10.98 -41.94
CA ALA A 211 -4.88 10.37 -42.99
C ALA A 211 -4.34 10.63 -44.41
N LEU A 212 -3.65 11.77 -44.63
CA LEU A 212 -2.99 12.13 -45.89
C LEU A 212 -1.73 11.29 -46.18
N GLU A 213 -1.23 10.54 -45.20
CA GLU A 213 -0.11 9.60 -45.31
C GLU A 213 -0.34 8.54 -46.41
N GLY A 214 -1.58 8.06 -46.57
CA GLY A 214 -1.91 7.07 -47.59
C GLY A 214 -1.86 7.59 -49.03
N MET A 215 -1.66 8.90 -49.24
CA MET A 215 -1.79 9.55 -50.54
C MET A 215 -0.53 10.31 -51.00
N THR A 216 0.49 10.48 -50.15
CA THR A 216 1.70 11.22 -50.51
C THR A 216 2.92 10.29 -50.59
N LEU A 217 3.68 10.38 -51.68
CA LEU A 217 4.81 9.48 -51.96
C LEU A 217 6.07 9.77 -51.11
N ASN A 218 6.06 10.81 -50.26
CA ASN A 218 7.17 11.14 -49.38
C ASN A 218 6.71 12.03 -48.19
N PRO A 219 6.07 11.47 -47.16
CA PRO A 219 5.61 12.25 -46.02
C PRO A 219 6.79 12.78 -45.20
N ASN A 220 6.67 14.03 -44.75
CA ASN A 220 7.63 14.62 -43.82
C ASN A 220 7.53 13.92 -42.47
N ARG A 221 8.49 13.02 -42.19
CA ARG A 221 8.53 12.20 -40.96
C ARG A 221 8.50 13.04 -39.67
N GLY A 222 9.09 14.24 -39.66
CA GLY A 222 9.07 15.11 -38.49
C GLY A 222 7.67 15.64 -38.17
N LEU A 223 6.91 16.01 -39.20
CA LEU A 223 5.53 16.47 -39.04
C LEU A 223 4.61 15.34 -38.54
N MET A 224 4.84 14.11 -39.01
CA MET A 224 4.07 12.93 -38.62
C MET A 224 4.30 12.54 -37.16
N MET A 225 5.56 12.57 -36.71
CA MET A 225 5.90 12.29 -35.32
C MET A 225 5.28 13.34 -34.39
N ALA A 226 5.39 14.63 -34.73
CA ALA A 226 4.77 15.71 -33.96
C ALA A 226 3.23 15.61 -33.88
N ALA A 227 2.56 15.20 -34.97
CA ALA A 227 1.12 15.00 -34.99
C ALA A 227 0.67 13.78 -34.17
N ALA A 228 1.47 12.70 -34.17
CA ALA A 228 1.23 11.50 -33.37
C ALA A 228 1.38 11.80 -31.86
N ASP A 229 2.47 12.47 -31.49
CA ASP A 229 2.78 12.85 -30.10
C ASP A 229 1.70 13.80 -29.56
N GLY A 230 1.30 14.82 -30.35
CA GLY A 230 0.24 15.74 -29.95
C GLY A 230 -1.13 15.06 -29.74
N LEU A 231 -1.45 14.02 -30.51
CA LEU A 231 -2.67 13.23 -30.32
C LEU A 231 -2.60 12.35 -29.07
N GLU A 232 -1.43 11.79 -28.75
CA GLU A 232 -1.22 10.98 -27.55
C GLU A 232 -1.33 11.84 -26.29
N ASP A 233 -0.68 13.00 -26.27
CA ASP A 233 -0.73 13.94 -25.15
C ASP A 233 -2.15 14.38 -24.86
N ARG A 234 -2.91 14.80 -25.88
CA ARG A 234 -4.31 15.22 -25.70
C ARG A 234 -5.23 14.07 -25.30
N ARG A 235 -4.89 12.82 -25.64
CA ARG A 235 -5.61 11.64 -25.12
C ARG A 235 -5.30 11.43 -23.64
N LYS A 236 -4.05 11.60 -23.23
CA LYS A 236 -3.61 11.49 -21.83
C LYS A 236 -4.27 12.58 -20.97
N THR A 237 -4.22 13.84 -21.39
CA THR A 237 -4.88 14.96 -20.69
C THR A 237 -6.39 14.75 -20.55
N ARG A 238 -7.08 14.26 -21.60
CA ARG A 238 -8.51 13.93 -21.51
C ARG A 238 -8.76 12.83 -20.48
N ARG A 239 -8.00 11.74 -20.52
CA ARG A 239 -8.11 10.64 -19.53
C ARG A 239 -7.88 11.13 -18.11
N GLU A 240 -6.93 12.02 -17.88
CA GLU A 240 -6.66 12.61 -16.58
C GLU A 240 -7.81 13.53 -16.14
N SER A 241 -8.34 14.36 -17.04
CA SER A 241 -9.49 15.22 -16.76
C SER A 241 -10.77 14.42 -16.46
N ASP A 242 -10.98 13.31 -17.16
CA ASP A 242 -12.11 12.41 -16.94
C ASP A 242 -11.97 11.70 -15.59
N ARG A 243 -10.76 11.24 -15.24
CA ARG A 243 -10.47 10.67 -13.91
C ARG A 243 -10.70 11.70 -12.80
N ALA A 244 -10.27 12.94 -12.98
CA ALA A 244 -10.49 14.01 -12.00
C ALA A 244 -11.99 14.32 -11.82
N ARG A 245 -12.76 14.31 -12.91
CA ARG A 245 -14.22 14.46 -12.87
C ARG A 245 -14.89 13.30 -12.12
N GLU A 246 -14.49 12.06 -12.39
CA GLU A 246 -15.04 10.89 -11.70
C GLU A 246 -14.64 10.86 -10.20
N ALA A 247 -13.42 11.24 -9.86
CA ALA A 247 -12.98 11.37 -8.47
C ALA A 247 -13.82 12.42 -7.70
N ARG A 248 -14.09 13.58 -8.32
CA ARG A 248 -14.99 14.61 -7.73
C ARG A 248 -16.42 14.09 -7.56
N LYS A 249 -16.96 13.35 -8.53
CA LYS A 249 -18.29 12.70 -8.40
C LYS A 249 -18.32 11.67 -7.27
N GLN A 250 -17.24 10.92 -7.07
CA GLN A 250 -17.14 9.97 -5.95
C GLN A 250 -17.07 10.71 -4.61
N ALA A 251 -16.21 11.73 -4.48
CA ALA A 251 -16.12 12.55 -3.28
C ALA A 251 -17.47 13.18 -2.91
N ASN A 252 -18.20 13.74 -3.88
CA ASN A 252 -19.53 14.32 -3.64
C ASN A 252 -20.56 13.28 -3.15
N ARG A 253 -20.54 12.05 -3.69
CA ARG A 253 -21.40 10.96 -3.20
C ARG A 253 -21.04 10.54 -1.78
N THR A 254 -19.74 10.47 -1.47
CA THR A 254 -19.25 10.18 -0.13
C THR A 254 -19.67 11.25 0.87
N ILE A 255 -19.54 12.54 0.51
CA ILE A 255 -19.99 13.67 1.35
C ILE A 255 -21.48 13.55 1.67
N GLN A 256 -22.32 13.23 0.67
CA GLN A 256 -23.76 13.01 0.89
C GLN A 256 -24.04 11.85 1.84
N TYR A 257 -23.35 10.72 1.67
CA TYR A 257 -23.47 9.57 2.57
C TYR A 257 -23.04 9.90 4.00
N LEU A 258 -21.89 10.54 4.17
CA LEU A 258 -21.32 10.90 5.47
C LEU A 258 -22.20 11.91 6.22
N ASN A 259 -22.78 12.90 5.53
CA ASN A 259 -23.71 13.84 6.13
C ASN A 259 -24.96 13.17 6.73
N ALA A 260 -25.33 11.97 6.26
CA ALA A 260 -26.44 11.19 6.81
C ALA A 260 -26.07 10.37 8.06
N GLN A 261 -24.78 10.22 8.41
CA GLN A 261 -24.28 9.40 9.53
C GLN A 261 -24.19 10.16 10.88
N GLY A 262 -24.94 11.26 11.04
CA GLY A 262 -24.91 12.08 12.26
C GLY A 262 -23.72 13.04 12.33
N GLU A 263 -23.37 13.48 13.55
CA GLU A 263 -22.40 14.57 13.76
C GLU A 263 -20.97 14.19 13.36
N TYR A 264 -20.53 12.99 13.74
CA TYR A 264 -19.23 12.46 13.34
C TYR A 264 -19.11 12.32 11.82
N GLY A 265 -20.17 11.85 11.17
CA GLY A 265 -20.25 11.80 9.72
C GLY A 265 -20.10 13.17 9.05
N ARG A 266 -20.72 14.23 9.58
CA ARG A 266 -20.55 15.60 9.05
C ARG A 266 -19.12 16.13 9.16
N GLN A 267 -18.39 15.77 10.22
CA GLN A 267 -16.97 16.15 10.37
C GLN A 267 -16.11 15.46 9.30
N LEU A 268 -16.35 14.18 9.04
CA LEU A 268 -15.68 13.44 7.97
C LEU A 268 -16.06 14.00 6.58
N ALA A 269 -17.32 14.38 6.38
CA ALA A 269 -17.78 14.99 5.15
C ALA A 269 -17.07 16.33 4.87
N ALA A 270 -16.88 17.15 5.91
CA ALA A 270 -16.11 18.39 5.81
C ALA A 270 -14.65 18.12 5.42
N ALA A 271 -14.00 17.12 6.04
CA ALA A 271 -12.63 16.72 5.72
C ALA A 271 -12.48 16.22 4.27
N VAL A 272 -13.49 15.49 3.75
CA VAL A 272 -13.50 15.08 2.32
C VAL A 272 -13.71 16.29 1.41
N SER A 273 -14.55 17.24 1.79
CA SER A 273 -14.80 18.43 0.95
C SER A 273 -13.60 19.36 0.82
N THR A 274 -12.76 19.44 1.86
CA THR A 274 -11.52 20.23 1.83
C THR A 274 -10.34 19.49 1.21
N GLY A 275 -10.51 18.20 0.88
CA GLY A 275 -9.42 17.33 0.41
C GLY A 275 -8.45 16.90 1.51
N ALA A 276 -8.71 17.24 2.78
CA ALA A 276 -7.92 16.82 3.92
C ALA A 276 -8.02 15.31 4.19
N LEU A 277 -9.07 14.66 3.70
CA LEU A 277 -9.30 13.22 3.82
C LEU A 277 -9.79 12.64 2.50
N GLU A 278 -9.21 11.50 2.09
CA GLU A 278 -9.64 10.83 0.86
C GLU A 278 -11.03 10.21 1.05
N ALA A 279 -11.86 10.23 -0.01
CA ALA A 279 -13.25 9.77 0.08
C ALA A 279 -13.36 8.30 0.51
N GLY A 280 -12.44 7.44 0.09
CA GLY A 280 -12.41 6.03 0.51
C GLY A 280 -12.04 5.85 1.99
N GLU A 281 -11.16 6.69 2.53
CA GLU A 281 -10.72 6.63 3.92
C GLU A 281 -11.80 7.12 4.89
N ALA A 282 -12.51 8.20 4.50
CA ALA A 282 -13.62 8.72 5.28
C ALA A 282 -14.76 7.70 5.46
N ILE A 283 -15.06 6.90 4.43
CA ILE A 283 -16.04 5.80 4.56
C ILE A 283 -15.56 4.74 5.56
N LYS A 284 -14.28 4.37 5.54
CA LYS A 284 -13.73 3.39 6.49
C LYS A 284 -13.83 3.90 7.92
N LEU A 285 -13.50 5.17 8.17
CA LEU A 285 -13.63 5.78 9.48
C LEU A 285 -15.09 5.83 9.94
N ALA A 286 -16.02 6.17 9.05
CA ALA A 286 -17.45 6.17 9.36
C ALA A 286 -18.02 4.77 9.65
N MET A 287 -17.47 3.73 9.02
CA MET A 287 -17.87 2.33 9.25
C MET A 287 -17.15 1.67 10.42
N THR A 288 -16.10 2.31 10.95
CA THR A 288 -15.40 1.79 12.13
C THR A 288 -16.24 2.15 13.35
N PRO A 289 -16.79 1.16 14.08
CA PRO A 289 -17.54 1.47 15.28
C PRO A 289 -16.64 2.24 16.24
N ALA A 290 -17.17 3.33 16.82
CA ALA A 290 -16.45 4.13 17.79
C ALA A 290 -15.84 3.19 18.83
N LYS A 291 -14.51 3.27 19.00
CA LYS A 291 -13.79 2.42 19.94
C LYS A 291 -14.40 2.64 21.32
N ASP A 292 -14.99 1.59 21.88
CA ASP A 292 -15.53 1.64 23.23
C ASP A 292 -14.35 1.79 24.20
N ASN A 293 -14.19 2.99 24.76
CA ASN A 293 -13.09 3.31 25.66
C ASN A 293 -13.38 2.86 27.11
N ARG A 294 -14.48 2.14 27.36
CA ARG A 294 -14.76 1.54 28.66
C ARG A 294 -13.80 0.38 28.91
N THR A 295 -13.27 0.28 30.13
CA THR A 295 -12.38 -0.81 30.51
C THR A 295 -13.12 -2.15 30.48
N SER A 296 -12.40 -3.26 30.28
CA SER A 296 -12.97 -4.61 30.31
C SER A 296 -13.72 -4.90 31.62
N ALA A 297 -13.29 -4.29 32.73
CA ALA A 297 -13.98 -4.36 34.01
C ALA A 297 -15.39 -3.73 33.94
N ILE A 298 -15.53 -2.55 33.32
CA ILE A 298 -16.82 -1.85 33.17
C ILE A 298 -17.74 -2.65 32.25
N GLN A 299 -17.20 -3.20 31.15
CA GLN A 299 -17.98 -4.03 30.22
C GLN A 299 -18.49 -5.31 30.89
N ASN A 300 -17.64 -5.98 31.68
CA ASN A 300 -18.01 -7.18 32.42
C ASN A 300 -19.04 -6.88 33.52
N TYR A 301 -18.95 -5.72 34.17
CA TYR A 301 -19.93 -5.28 35.15
C TYR A 301 -21.29 -4.96 34.53
N GLU A 302 -21.32 -4.24 33.40
CA GLU A 302 -22.56 -3.98 32.68
C GLU A 302 -23.20 -5.26 32.16
N TYR A 303 -22.38 -6.19 31.65
CA TYR A 303 -22.84 -7.52 31.26
C TYR A 303 -23.43 -8.27 32.45
N ALA A 304 -22.74 -8.29 33.59
CA ALA A 304 -23.25 -8.89 34.82
C ALA A 304 -24.59 -8.25 35.23
N ARG A 305 -24.72 -6.92 35.18
CA ARG A 305 -26.01 -6.24 35.44
C ARG A 305 -27.10 -6.65 34.47
N SER A 306 -26.78 -6.84 33.19
CA SER A 306 -27.73 -7.34 32.19
C SER A 306 -28.21 -8.77 32.46
N GLN A 307 -27.39 -9.56 33.16
CA GLN A 307 -27.69 -10.92 33.62
C GLN A 307 -28.32 -10.96 35.03
N GLY A 308 -28.70 -9.79 35.58
CA GLY A 308 -29.38 -9.70 36.88
C GLY A 308 -28.47 -9.47 38.09
N TYR A 309 -27.18 -9.17 37.90
CA TYR A 309 -26.32 -8.72 39.00
C TYR A 309 -26.81 -7.38 39.55
N THR A 310 -27.02 -7.32 40.87
CA THR A 310 -27.53 -6.13 41.56
C THR A 310 -26.48 -5.42 42.40
N GLY A 311 -25.25 -5.94 42.47
CA GLY A 311 -24.14 -5.34 43.23
C GLY A 311 -23.58 -4.08 42.57
N SER A 312 -22.81 -3.30 43.33
CA SER A 312 -22.09 -2.13 42.83
C SER A 312 -20.85 -2.52 42.02
N PHE A 313 -20.24 -1.55 41.33
CA PHE A 313 -18.99 -1.79 40.61
C PHE A 313 -17.85 -2.11 41.57
N GLU A 314 -17.80 -1.46 42.74
CA GLU A 314 -16.87 -1.82 43.81
C GLU A 314 -17.11 -3.25 44.34
N ASP A 315 -18.35 -3.71 44.46
CA ASP A 315 -18.64 -5.12 44.86
C ASP A 315 -18.16 -6.11 43.80
N PHE A 316 -18.24 -5.71 42.53
CA PHE A 316 -17.76 -6.50 41.40
C PHE A 316 -16.22 -6.55 41.32
N GLN A 317 -15.54 -5.48 41.76
CA GLN A 317 -14.07 -5.40 41.79
C GLN A 317 -13.44 -5.88 43.11
N GLY A 318 -14.18 -5.84 44.22
CA GLY A 318 -13.65 -5.92 45.59
C GLY A 318 -13.82 -7.25 46.32
N GLY A 319 -14.12 -8.36 45.64
CA GLY A 319 -14.39 -9.66 46.27
C GLY A 319 -13.18 -10.28 47.01
N GLY A 320 -13.05 -10.00 48.30
CA GLY A 320 -12.12 -10.63 49.23
C GLY A 320 -12.66 -11.91 49.88
N SER A 321 -11.77 -12.90 50.03
CA SER A 321 -11.79 -14.11 50.87
C SER A 321 -13.06 -14.96 50.94
N GLY A 322 -13.06 -16.10 50.23
CA GLY A 322 -13.85 -17.29 50.58
C GLY A 322 -14.86 -17.78 49.55
N THR A 323 -15.16 -16.99 48.52
CA THR A 323 -15.96 -17.45 47.38
C THR A 323 -15.05 -18.08 46.33
N PRO A 324 -15.41 -19.24 45.75
CA PRO A 324 -14.70 -19.80 44.61
C PRO A 324 -14.57 -18.70 43.54
N THR A 325 -13.33 -18.33 43.21
CA THR A 325 -13.11 -17.49 42.04
C THR A 325 -13.72 -18.21 40.83
N PRO A 326 -14.16 -17.52 39.77
CA PRO A 326 -14.74 -18.13 38.57
C PRO A 326 -13.80 -19.12 37.82
N TYR A 327 -12.63 -19.41 38.40
CA TYR A 327 -11.58 -20.25 37.86
C TYR A 327 -11.28 -21.49 38.71
N SER A 328 -12.04 -21.80 39.77
CA SER A 328 -11.94 -23.14 40.36
C SER A 328 -12.79 -24.12 39.54
N ASP A 329 -12.29 -25.34 39.35
CA ASP A 329 -13.05 -26.40 38.68
C ASP A 329 -14.41 -26.61 39.35
N ALA A 330 -14.50 -26.42 40.68
CA ALA A 330 -15.76 -26.44 41.41
C ALA A 330 -16.71 -25.28 41.06
N ALA A 331 -16.19 -24.06 40.87
CA ALA A 331 -17.00 -22.91 40.46
C ALA A 331 -17.57 -23.08 39.05
N LYS A 332 -16.75 -23.59 38.14
CA LYS A 332 -17.17 -23.89 36.77
C LYS A 332 -18.18 -25.03 36.72
N LEU A 333 -17.93 -26.12 37.44
CA LEU A 333 -18.88 -27.23 37.55
C LEU A 333 -20.21 -26.77 38.14
N ARG A 334 -20.16 -25.85 39.12
CA ARG A 334 -21.38 -25.29 39.71
C ARG A 334 -22.14 -24.41 38.71
N ALA A 335 -21.43 -23.59 37.94
CA ALA A 335 -22.03 -22.79 36.88
C ALA A 335 -22.64 -23.68 35.77
N ASP A 336 -21.98 -24.77 35.39
CA ASP A 336 -22.49 -25.73 34.40
C ASP A 336 -23.74 -26.48 34.93
N LEU A 337 -23.77 -26.78 36.23
CA LEU A 337 -24.93 -27.37 36.90
C LEU A 337 -26.11 -26.36 36.93
N ASP A 338 -25.85 -25.12 37.34
CA ASP A 338 -26.88 -24.08 37.44
C ASP A 338 -27.41 -23.67 36.04
N ALA A 339 -26.58 -23.78 35.00
CA ALA A 339 -26.97 -23.59 33.60
C ALA A 339 -27.65 -24.83 32.96
N GLY A 340 -27.71 -25.96 33.66
CA GLY A 340 -28.33 -27.20 33.19
C GLY A 340 -27.52 -27.97 32.14
N TYR A 341 -26.23 -27.67 31.98
CA TYR A 341 -25.33 -28.40 31.07
C TYR A 341 -24.90 -29.75 31.64
N ILE A 342 -24.90 -29.90 32.96
CA ILE A 342 -24.63 -31.15 33.66
C ILE A 342 -25.71 -31.44 34.70
N THR A 343 -25.94 -32.72 35.00
CA THR A 343 -26.86 -33.13 36.07
C THR A 343 -26.19 -33.02 37.45
N GLN A 344 -27.00 -32.97 38.52
CA GLN A 344 -26.49 -33.01 39.90
C GLN A 344 -25.57 -34.22 40.14
N GLU A 345 -25.93 -35.38 39.58
CA GLU A 345 -25.13 -36.61 39.65
C GLU A 345 -23.77 -36.48 38.95
N GLN A 346 -23.72 -35.79 37.80
CA GLN A 346 -22.47 -35.51 37.08
C GLN A 346 -21.60 -34.48 37.78
N TYR A 347 -22.21 -33.50 38.45
CA TYR A 347 -21.52 -32.55 39.32
C TYR A 347 -20.88 -33.28 40.51
N ASP A 348 -21.67 -34.06 41.26
CA ASP A 348 -21.21 -34.78 42.45
C ASP A 348 -20.10 -35.78 42.10
N ALA A 349 -20.22 -36.49 40.96
CA ALA A 349 -19.19 -37.42 40.48
C ALA A 349 -17.88 -36.73 40.09
N GLN A 350 -17.94 -35.51 39.54
CA GLN A 350 -16.73 -34.75 39.17
C GLN A 350 -16.06 -34.11 40.37
N ILE A 351 -16.84 -33.60 41.33
CA ILE A 351 -16.31 -33.13 42.62
C ILE A 351 -15.65 -34.29 43.38
N ALA A 352 -16.28 -35.47 43.42
CA ALA A 352 -15.69 -36.65 44.06
C ALA A 352 -14.39 -37.15 43.39
N ARG A 353 -14.21 -36.92 42.08
CA ARG A 353 -12.94 -37.19 41.38
C ARG A 353 -11.87 -36.16 41.71
N ALA A 354 -12.24 -34.89 41.80
CA ALA A 354 -11.32 -33.84 42.22
C ALA A 354 -10.79 -34.09 43.65
N ASP A 355 -11.64 -34.59 44.56
CA ASP A 355 -11.25 -34.98 45.92
C ASP A 355 -10.34 -36.22 45.96
N GLN A 356 -10.32 -37.05 44.91
CA GLN A 356 -9.42 -38.21 44.78
C GLN A 356 -8.03 -37.84 44.24
N GLY A 357 -7.77 -36.56 43.97
CA GLY A 357 -6.45 -36.07 43.54
C GLY A 357 -6.19 -36.19 42.03
N ASP A 358 -7.19 -36.52 41.22
CA ASP A 358 -7.09 -36.46 39.77
C ASP A 358 -7.21 -34.99 39.32
N GLU A 359 -6.08 -34.30 39.30
CA GLU A 359 -6.02 -32.91 38.82
C GLU A 359 -6.43 -32.79 37.36
N SER A 360 -7.25 -31.76 37.08
CA SER A 360 -7.59 -31.41 35.72
C SER A 360 -6.33 -31.04 34.93
N ALA A 361 -6.32 -31.32 33.62
CA ALA A 361 -5.18 -31.01 32.75
C ALA A 361 -4.76 -29.51 32.80
N PRO A 362 -5.68 -28.53 32.96
CA PRO A 362 -5.33 -27.15 33.22
C PRO A 362 -4.61 -26.95 34.55
N GLU A 363 -5.11 -27.55 35.65
CA GLU A 363 -4.51 -27.42 36.98
C GLU A 363 -3.10 -28.02 37.04
N ALA A 364 -2.91 -29.19 36.42
CA ALA A 364 -1.60 -29.81 36.27
C ALA A 364 -0.64 -28.95 35.43
N SER A 365 -1.15 -28.12 34.51
CA SER A 365 -0.34 -27.21 33.70
C SER A 365 0.02 -25.93 34.47
N ILE A 366 -0.91 -25.39 35.26
CA ILE A 366 -0.66 -24.28 36.18
C ILE A 366 0.42 -24.67 37.18
N ARG A 367 0.30 -25.84 37.82
CA ARG A 367 1.31 -26.36 38.75
C ARG A 367 2.69 -26.49 38.09
N ARG A 368 2.77 -27.09 36.91
CA ARG A 368 4.04 -27.21 36.16
C ARG A 368 4.68 -25.86 35.87
N ILE A 369 3.90 -24.82 35.59
CA ILE A 369 4.41 -23.46 35.32
C ILE A 369 4.87 -22.80 36.62
N MET A 370 4.10 -22.93 37.71
CA MET A 370 4.53 -22.45 39.03
C MET A 370 5.87 -23.07 39.43
N ASP A 371 6.01 -24.39 39.30
CA ASP A 371 7.23 -25.11 39.65
C ASP A 371 8.42 -24.79 38.71
N ALA A 372 8.16 -24.63 37.41
CA ALA A 372 9.22 -24.41 36.41
C ALA A 372 9.78 -22.98 36.39
N TYR A 373 8.98 -22.00 36.82
CA TYR A 373 9.32 -20.58 36.71
C TYR A 373 9.32 -19.85 38.06
N ASP A 374 9.03 -20.56 39.16
CA ASP A 374 8.93 -19.99 40.51
C ASP A 374 7.99 -18.77 40.56
N VAL A 375 6.82 -18.93 39.94
CA VAL A 375 5.79 -17.88 39.84
C VAL A 375 4.56 -18.23 40.66
N ASP A 376 3.86 -17.21 41.14
CA ASP A 376 2.59 -17.42 41.85
C ASP A 376 1.50 -17.94 40.89
N ARG A 377 0.43 -18.48 41.47
CA ARG A 377 -0.67 -19.09 40.73
C ARG A 377 -1.33 -18.15 39.72
N ARG A 378 -1.50 -16.86 40.06
CA ARG A 378 -2.14 -15.88 39.15
C ARG A 378 -1.27 -15.66 37.92
N THR A 379 0.04 -15.52 38.13
CA THR A 379 1.00 -15.41 37.04
C THR A 379 0.98 -16.68 36.17
N ALA A 380 0.98 -17.87 36.78
CA ALA A 380 0.90 -19.14 36.04
C ALA A 380 -0.39 -19.27 35.21
N THR A 381 -1.54 -18.88 35.75
CA THR A 381 -2.81 -18.85 35.01
C THR A 381 -2.72 -17.90 33.81
N GLY A 382 -2.19 -16.68 33.99
CA GLY A 382 -2.01 -15.73 32.88
C GLY A 382 -1.09 -16.26 31.77
N ILE A 383 -0.12 -17.10 32.10
CA ILE A 383 0.74 -17.78 31.11
C ILE A 383 -0.02 -18.87 30.37
N VAL A 384 -0.82 -19.68 31.07
CA VAL A 384 -1.68 -20.73 30.46
C VAL A 384 -2.71 -20.12 29.51
N ASP A 385 -3.30 -19.00 29.92
CA ASP A 385 -4.32 -18.27 29.15
C ASP A 385 -3.72 -17.44 28.01
N GLY A 386 -2.39 -17.33 27.93
CA GLY A 386 -1.68 -16.58 26.91
C GLY A 386 -1.81 -15.07 27.04
N THR A 387 -2.19 -14.54 28.21
CA THR A 387 -2.20 -13.10 28.51
C THR A 387 -0.84 -12.60 28.98
N LEU A 388 -0.03 -13.49 29.56
CA LEU A 388 1.34 -13.22 29.99
C LEU A 388 2.32 -14.07 29.18
N ARG A 389 3.52 -13.52 28.94
CA ARG A 389 4.63 -14.23 28.29
C ARG A 389 5.81 -14.31 29.23
N VAL A 390 6.41 -15.49 29.34
CA VAL A 390 7.64 -15.70 30.10
C VAL A 390 8.86 -15.66 29.18
N SER A 391 9.93 -15.03 29.67
CA SER A 391 11.28 -15.14 29.13
C SER A 391 12.29 -15.30 30.26
N ARG A 392 13.47 -15.85 29.96
CA ARG A 392 14.61 -15.86 30.90
C ARG A 392 15.64 -14.84 30.43
N ASP A 393 16.13 -14.01 31.34
CA ASP A 393 17.22 -13.07 31.05
C ASP A 393 18.49 -13.88 30.74
N PRO A 394 19.12 -13.71 29.58
CA PRO A 394 20.29 -14.50 29.19
C PRO A 394 21.54 -14.23 30.04
N VAL A 395 21.54 -13.18 30.88
CA VAL A 395 22.69 -12.80 31.71
C VAL A 395 22.64 -13.48 33.08
N ASP A 396 21.49 -13.46 33.75
CA ASP A 396 21.35 -13.93 35.14
C ASP A 396 20.34 -15.09 35.28
N ASP A 397 19.79 -15.59 34.18
CA ASP A 397 18.77 -16.66 34.10
C ASP A 397 17.48 -16.36 34.87
N THR A 398 17.26 -15.10 35.27
CA THR A 398 16.05 -14.71 35.99
C THR A 398 14.83 -14.70 35.09
N VAL A 399 13.69 -15.11 35.66
CA VAL A 399 12.41 -15.15 34.97
C VAL A 399 11.85 -13.73 34.85
N ILE A 400 11.51 -13.33 33.63
CA ILE A 400 10.83 -12.07 33.32
C ILE A 400 9.45 -12.41 32.75
N VAL A 401 8.41 -11.86 33.38
CA VAL A 401 7.02 -12.01 32.94
C VAL A 401 6.59 -10.71 32.29
N THR A 402 6.13 -10.78 31.05
CA THR A 402 5.63 -9.63 30.27
C THR A 402 4.13 -9.76 30.06
N ASP A 403 3.39 -8.75 30.48
CA ASP A 403 1.97 -8.62 30.16
C ASP A 403 1.80 -8.22 28.69
N LEU A 404 1.06 -9.00 27.90
CA LEU A 404 0.93 -8.77 26.46
C LEU A 404 0.00 -7.61 26.12
N ALA A 405 -0.90 -7.21 27.04
CA ALA A 405 -1.80 -6.09 26.85
C ALA A 405 -1.10 -4.77 27.17
N THR A 406 -0.37 -4.68 28.29
CA THR A 406 0.30 -3.44 28.73
C THR A 406 1.73 -3.30 28.22
N ARG A 407 2.38 -4.41 27.84
CA ARG A 407 3.82 -4.54 27.53
C ARG A 407 4.74 -4.27 28.72
N GLU A 408 4.20 -4.18 29.92
CA GLU A 408 5.01 -4.06 31.14
C GLU A 408 5.64 -5.41 31.48
N SER A 409 6.86 -5.37 31.99
CA SER A 409 7.61 -6.57 32.39
C SER A 409 8.02 -6.47 33.85
N TYR A 410 7.81 -7.54 34.61
CA TYR A 410 8.21 -7.62 36.01
C TYR A 410 8.96 -8.92 36.28
N ARG A 411 9.72 -8.93 37.39
CA ARG A 411 10.45 -10.11 37.88
C ARG A 411 9.67 -10.71 39.05
N PRO A 412 9.06 -11.90 38.89
CA PRO A 412 8.40 -12.59 39.99
C PRO A 412 9.38 -12.84 41.15
N GLY A 413 8.93 -12.64 42.39
CA GLY A 413 9.73 -12.95 43.58
C GLY A 413 10.77 -11.91 44.03
N MET A 414 10.94 -10.79 43.31
CA MET A 414 11.71 -9.65 43.85
C MET A 414 10.77 -8.72 44.64
N PRO A 415 11.05 -8.40 45.91
CA PRO A 415 10.31 -7.38 46.64
C PRO A 415 10.43 -6.04 45.91
N GLU A 416 9.32 -5.33 45.78
CA GLU A 416 9.09 -4.15 44.93
C GLU A 416 9.92 -2.90 45.31
N ASP A 417 10.91 -3.04 46.20
CA ASP A 417 11.50 -1.94 46.97
C ASP A 417 13.02 -1.75 46.80
N THR A 418 13.60 -2.23 45.69
CA THR A 418 15.02 -2.00 45.38
C THR A 418 15.25 -1.41 43.99
N ALA A 419 14.62 -0.27 43.71
CA ALA A 419 15.10 0.62 42.64
C ALA A 419 16.43 1.28 43.08
N PRO A 420 17.55 1.10 42.36
CA PRO A 420 18.78 1.85 42.66
C PRO A 420 18.57 3.34 42.34
N PRO A 421 19.10 4.27 43.17
CA PRO A 421 18.97 5.69 42.90
C PRO A 421 19.68 6.07 41.60
N ALA A 422 19.03 6.94 40.84
CA ALA A 422 19.56 7.56 39.63
C ALA A 422 20.93 8.20 39.93
N GLN A 423 21.97 7.75 39.23
CA GLN A 423 23.26 8.43 39.22
C GLN A 423 23.28 9.48 38.12
N ASP A 424 23.45 10.71 38.59
CA ASP A 424 23.58 11.93 37.81
C ASP A 424 25.06 12.18 37.44
N THR A 425 25.26 12.87 36.32
CA THR A 425 26.46 13.59 35.85
C THR A 425 27.73 12.81 35.44
N GLN A 426 28.04 12.87 34.13
CA GLN A 426 29.40 13.13 33.62
C GLN A 426 29.35 13.77 32.21
N PRO A 427 30.40 14.53 31.83
CA PRO A 427 30.28 15.77 31.06
C PRO A 427 30.21 15.60 29.54
N ARG A 428 29.52 16.56 28.93
CA ARG A 428 29.38 16.81 27.50
C ARG A 428 30.74 17.08 26.87
N ALA A 429 31.24 16.12 26.08
CA ALA A 429 32.32 16.34 25.14
C ALA A 429 31.78 17.12 23.93
N GLU A 430 32.44 18.23 23.59
CA GLU A 430 32.15 19.01 22.39
C GLU A 430 32.48 18.20 21.12
N PRO A 431 31.58 18.16 20.11
CA PRO A 431 31.97 17.69 18.80
C PRO A 431 32.74 18.81 18.09
N GLY A 432 34.01 18.53 17.81
CA GLY A 432 34.88 19.39 17.00
C GLY A 432 34.26 19.69 15.63
N GLY A 433 34.50 20.93 15.18
CA GLY A 433 33.95 21.50 13.96
C GLY A 433 34.18 20.64 12.73
N GLY A 434 33.09 20.09 12.20
CA GLY A 434 33.02 19.62 10.82
C GLY A 434 32.87 20.82 9.90
N ASN A 435 33.69 20.88 8.86
CA ASN A 435 33.64 21.88 7.79
C ASN A 435 32.22 22.01 7.24
N GLN A 436 31.59 23.17 7.47
CA GLN A 436 30.44 23.61 6.68
C GLN A 436 30.93 23.81 5.24
N LEU A 437 30.56 22.88 4.35
CA LEU A 437 30.63 23.10 2.92
C LEU A 437 29.57 24.17 2.57
N SER A 438 30.03 25.40 2.38
CA SER A 438 29.22 26.46 1.79
C SER A 438 29.16 26.21 0.29
N PHE A 439 27.98 25.88 -0.23
CA PHE A 439 27.76 25.70 -1.67
C PHE A 439 27.45 27.06 -2.31
N PRO A 440 27.96 27.33 -3.52
CA PRO A 440 27.63 28.55 -4.25
C PRO A 440 26.25 28.38 -4.89
N GLY A 441 25.26 29.10 -4.38
CA GLY A 441 23.96 29.26 -5.02
C GLY A 441 23.19 30.37 -4.32
N SER A 442 22.52 31.23 -5.09
CA SER A 442 21.82 32.41 -4.56
C SER A 442 20.76 32.00 -3.53
N PRO A 443 20.85 32.44 -2.26
CA PRO A 443 19.83 32.16 -1.26
C PRO A 443 18.56 32.95 -1.61
N GLY A 444 17.60 32.30 -2.28
CA GLY A 444 16.30 32.92 -2.57
C GLY A 444 15.57 32.45 -3.83
N ALA A 445 16.16 31.61 -4.69
CA ALA A 445 15.44 31.09 -5.86
C ALA A 445 14.39 30.05 -5.43
N ASP A 446 13.12 30.29 -5.75
CA ASP A 446 12.03 29.34 -5.53
C ASP A 446 12.24 28.13 -6.46
N ALA A 447 12.37 26.94 -5.86
CA ALA A 447 12.54 25.72 -6.62
C ALA A 447 11.32 25.39 -7.50
N SER A 448 10.15 25.98 -7.23
CA SER A 448 8.91 25.76 -7.98
C SER A 448 9.04 26.06 -9.48
N ASP A 449 9.86 27.06 -9.85
CA ASP A 449 10.09 27.49 -11.23
C ASP A 449 10.89 26.49 -12.07
N ALA A 450 11.63 25.58 -11.41
CA ALA A 450 12.45 24.57 -12.07
C ALA A 450 11.68 23.28 -12.40
N PHE A 451 10.44 23.14 -11.89
CA PHE A 451 9.60 21.95 -12.04
C PHE A 451 8.29 22.26 -12.80
N GLY A 452 7.78 21.28 -13.54
CA GLY A 452 6.56 21.43 -14.34
C GLY A 452 6.78 22.00 -15.75
N PHE A 453 5.68 22.39 -16.41
CA PHE A 453 5.68 22.80 -17.83
C PHE A 453 6.54 24.05 -18.08
N GLU A 454 6.61 24.96 -17.11
CA GLU A 454 7.42 26.17 -17.19
C GLU A 454 8.93 25.89 -17.08
N GLY A 455 9.35 25.04 -16.11
CA GLY A 455 10.74 24.58 -16.00
C GLY A 455 11.21 23.77 -17.22
N MET A 456 10.32 23.01 -17.86
CA MET A 456 10.60 22.31 -19.11
C MET A 456 10.77 23.28 -20.30
N LEU A 457 9.91 24.30 -20.41
CA LEU A 457 10.05 25.33 -21.45
C LEU A 457 11.35 26.12 -21.29
N LYS A 458 11.65 26.57 -20.07
CA LYS A 458 12.90 27.28 -19.74
C LYS A 458 14.14 26.38 -19.96
N GLY A 459 14.06 25.10 -19.58
CA GLY A 459 15.11 24.10 -19.85
C GLY A 459 15.34 23.81 -21.33
N SER A 460 14.27 23.75 -22.13
CA SER A 460 14.36 23.57 -23.59
C SER A 460 14.94 24.80 -24.30
N ALA A 461 14.64 26.02 -23.81
CA ALA A 461 15.24 27.26 -24.29
C ALA A 461 16.75 27.30 -24.02
N ASN A 462 17.19 26.78 -22.86
CA ASN A 462 18.62 26.63 -22.55
C ASN A 462 19.33 25.63 -23.48
N ALA A 463 18.72 24.47 -23.75
CA ALA A 463 19.29 23.47 -24.65
C ALA A 463 19.40 23.95 -26.12
N VAL A 464 18.45 24.78 -26.58
CA VAL A 464 18.48 25.39 -27.92
C VAL A 464 19.49 26.55 -28.01
N SER A 465 19.68 27.30 -26.92
CA SER A 465 20.68 28.39 -26.86
C SER A 465 22.13 27.88 -26.84
N ASP A 466 22.39 26.76 -26.13
CA ASP A 466 23.70 26.11 -26.09
C ASP A 466 24.09 25.50 -27.45
N PHE A 467 23.11 25.10 -28.26
CA PHE A 467 23.34 24.64 -29.64
C PHE A 467 23.74 25.79 -30.60
N ILE A 468 23.44 27.04 -30.25
CA ILE A 468 23.72 28.25 -31.07
C ILE A 468 24.86 29.09 -30.47
N GLY A 469 25.39 28.73 -29.29
CA GLY A 469 26.50 29.43 -28.62
C GLY A 469 26.11 30.76 -27.99
N LEU A 470 24.83 30.96 -27.67
CA LEU A 470 24.29 32.24 -27.17
C LEU A 470 24.18 32.35 -25.63
N GLY A 471 24.62 31.33 -24.88
CA GLY A 471 24.53 31.30 -23.41
C GLY A 471 23.11 31.00 -22.92
N ALA A 472 22.97 30.31 -21.79
CA ALA A 472 21.66 29.87 -21.28
C ALA A 472 20.83 31.07 -20.77
N PRO A 473 19.65 31.36 -21.36
CA PRO A 473 18.80 32.48 -20.94
C PRO A 473 18.16 32.33 -19.55
N PHE A 474 18.15 31.13 -18.97
CA PHE A 474 17.59 30.86 -17.63
C PHE A 474 18.56 30.01 -16.78
N GLU A 475 19.60 30.64 -16.23
CA GLU A 475 20.67 29.94 -15.49
C GLU A 475 20.17 29.28 -14.19
N ASP A 476 19.23 29.94 -13.48
CA ASP A 476 18.68 29.49 -12.18
C ASP A 476 17.95 28.13 -12.27
N VAL A 477 17.31 27.83 -13.40
CA VAL A 477 16.58 26.56 -13.62
C VAL A 477 17.56 25.40 -13.81
N ARG A 478 18.68 25.65 -14.50
CA ARG A 478 19.72 24.64 -14.71
C ARG A 478 20.46 24.34 -13.39
N GLU A 479 20.74 25.38 -12.61
CA GLU A 479 21.35 25.26 -11.29
C GLU A 479 20.47 24.44 -10.34
N THR A 480 19.17 24.77 -10.28
CA THR A 480 18.22 24.00 -9.47
C THR A 480 18.12 22.54 -9.92
N GLN A 481 18.11 22.27 -11.23
CA GLN A 481 18.11 20.91 -11.76
C GLN A 481 19.37 20.12 -11.36
N SER A 482 20.55 20.73 -11.46
CA SER A 482 21.79 20.09 -11.00
C SER A 482 21.80 19.86 -9.48
N ASP A 483 21.22 20.75 -8.70
CA ASP A 483 21.12 20.62 -7.24
C ASP A 483 20.33 19.36 -6.83
N PHE A 484 19.27 19.00 -7.55
CA PHE A 484 18.47 17.80 -7.26
C PHE A 484 19.15 16.49 -7.65
N ASP A 485 19.94 16.48 -8.73
CA ASP A 485 20.76 15.32 -9.08
C ASP A 485 21.86 15.11 -8.03
N VAL A 486 22.50 16.20 -7.60
CA VAL A 486 23.46 16.20 -6.49
C VAL A 486 22.80 15.76 -5.18
N LEU A 487 21.54 16.14 -4.92
CA LEU A 487 20.79 15.68 -3.75
C LEU A 487 20.68 14.16 -3.70
N SER A 488 20.30 13.51 -4.82
CA SER A 488 20.13 12.05 -4.85
C SER A 488 21.45 11.35 -4.54
N GLU A 489 22.53 11.77 -5.19
CA GLU A 489 23.87 11.22 -4.98
C GLU A 489 24.36 11.45 -3.55
N SER A 490 24.14 12.66 -3.03
CA SER A 490 24.52 13.03 -1.67
C SER A 490 23.76 12.23 -0.61
N LEU A 491 22.46 12.00 -0.80
CA LEU A 491 21.65 11.14 0.08
C LEU A 491 22.10 9.68 0.02
N ILE A 492 22.44 9.17 -1.17
CA ILE A 492 22.99 7.81 -1.31
C ILE A 492 24.30 7.68 -0.55
N ASN A 493 25.19 8.68 -0.64
CA ASN A 493 26.49 8.67 0.04
C ASN A 493 26.34 8.79 1.56
N ASP A 494 25.47 9.67 2.05
CA ASP A 494 25.20 9.81 3.48
C ASP A 494 24.62 8.51 4.04
N VAL A 495 23.62 7.94 3.38
CA VAL A 495 23.00 6.67 3.79
C VAL A 495 23.99 5.52 3.66
N ALA A 496 24.83 5.47 2.62
CA ALA A 496 25.84 4.42 2.50
C ALA A 496 26.90 4.52 3.61
N SER A 497 27.30 5.73 4.01
CA SER A 497 28.27 5.94 5.10
C SER A 497 27.68 5.64 6.48
N ALA A 498 26.36 5.81 6.65
CA ALA A 498 25.63 5.52 7.88
C ALA A 498 25.51 4.01 8.17
N TYR A 499 25.59 3.18 7.13
CA TYR A 499 25.50 1.74 7.25
C TYR A 499 26.90 1.14 7.11
N GLU A 500 27.37 0.44 8.14
CA GLU A 500 28.66 -0.28 8.10
C GLU A 500 28.69 -1.37 7.02
N ARG A 501 27.51 -1.80 6.54
CA ARG A 501 27.31 -2.69 5.39
C ARG A 501 26.52 -1.95 4.31
N GLN A 502 26.25 -2.61 3.19
CA GLN A 502 25.35 -2.03 2.18
C GLN A 502 23.98 -1.69 2.80
N PRO A 503 23.49 -0.45 2.64
CA PRO A 503 22.15 -0.09 3.08
C PRO A 503 21.10 -0.95 2.36
N PRO A 504 19.91 -1.16 2.96
CA PRO A 504 18.88 -1.98 2.36
C PRO A 504 18.54 -1.53 0.93
N SER A 505 18.44 -2.47 -0.01
CA SER A 505 18.19 -2.16 -1.42
C SER A 505 16.91 -1.34 -1.63
N TRP A 506 15.90 -1.57 -0.80
CA TRP A 506 14.66 -0.80 -0.84
C TRP A 506 14.86 0.68 -0.46
N LEU A 507 15.81 0.98 0.43
CA LEU A 507 16.09 2.36 0.86
C LEU A 507 16.83 3.11 -0.25
N LEU A 508 17.81 2.44 -0.89
CA LEU A 508 18.49 2.98 -2.07
C LEU A 508 17.52 3.18 -3.24
N GLN A 509 16.57 2.25 -3.42
CA GLN A 509 15.52 2.38 -4.42
C GLN A 509 14.60 3.56 -4.12
N ASN A 510 14.17 3.72 -2.86
CA ASN A 510 13.35 4.86 -2.44
C ASN A 510 14.06 6.20 -2.69
N ILE A 511 15.36 6.31 -2.42
CA ILE A 511 16.13 7.53 -2.73
C ILE A 511 16.10 7.80 -4.24
N ARG A 512 16.32 6.79 -5.08
CA ARG A 512 16.31 6.96 -6.54
C ARG A 512 14.92 7.29 -7.11
N GLU A 513 13.86 6.72 -6.56
CA GLU A 513 12.49 6.89 -7.06
C GLU A 513 11.80 8.16 -6.53
N LEU A 514 12.10 8.53 -5.28
CA LEU A 514 11.47 9.63 -4.56
C LEU A 514 12.34 10.90 -4.52
N THR A 515 13.60 10.87 -4.95
CA THR A 515 14.26 12.12 -5.32
C THR A 515 13.71 12.57 -6.68
N PRO A 516 13.16 13.80 -6.79
CA PRO A 516 12.73 14.34 -8.06
C PRO A 516 13.88 14.34 -9.07
N GLN A 517 13.61 13.88 -10.30
CA GLN A 517 14.59 13.96 -11.38
C GLN A 517 14.42 15.29 -12.11
N ALA A 518 15.53 15.98 -12.35
CA ALA A 518 15.58 17.17 -13.18
C ALA A 518 15.00 16.91 -14.59
N GLY A 519 14.24 17.87 -15.12
CA GLY A 519 13.71 17.81 -16.49
C GLY A 519 12.52 16.85 -16.72
N GLY A 520 12.03 16.16 -15.68
CA GLY A 520 10.79 15.37 -15.79
C GLY A 520 9.53 16.25 -15.81
N PHE A 521 8.43 15.76 -16.40
CA PHE A 521 7.09 16.39 -16.37
C PHE A 521 6.44 16.49 -14.96
N GLN A 522 7.23 16.34 -13.90
CA GLN A 522 6.76 16.37 -12.51
C GLN A 522 6.67 17.83 -12.06
N GLY A 523 5.48 18.30 -11.69
CA GLY A 523 5.29 19.64 -11.13
C GLY A 523 5.82 19.77 -9.71
N ALA A 524 6.00 21.01 -9.24
CA ALA A 524 6.53 21.33 -7.91
C ALA A 524 5.82 20.58 -6.77
N GLY A 525 4.49 20.50 -6.77
CA GLY A 525 3.73 19.72 -5.79
C GLY A 525 4.03 18.21 -5.82
N SER A 526 4.36 17.65 -6.99
CA SER A 526 4.81 16.26 -7.09
C SER A 526 6.21 16.08 -6.51
N ALA A 527 7.11 17.05 -6.72
CA ALA A 527 8.46 17.01 -6.17
C ALA A 527 8.43 17.11 -4.63
N GLN A 528 7.63 18.05 -4.10
CA GLN A 528 7.39 18.22 -2.66
C GLN A 528 6.75 16.95 -2.04
N SER A 529 5.75 16.37 -2.70
CA SER A 529 5.12 15.13 -2.23
C SER A 529 6.11 13.96 -2.14
N LYS A 530 6.99 13.82 -3.14
CA LYS A 530 8.02 12.78 -3.17
C LYS A 530 9.09 12.98 -2.10
N LEU A 531 9.60 14.21 -1.93
CA LEU A 531 10.52 14.53 -0.84
C LEU A 531 9.86 14.29 0.53
N GLY A 532 8.58 14.65 0.69
CA GLY A 532 7.83 14.34 1.90
C GLY A 532 7.68 12.84 2.16
N ALA A 533 7.50 12.02 1.11
CA ALA A 533 7.50 10.57 1.23
C ALA A 533 8.89 10.02 1.61
N LEU A 534 9.96 10.58 1.03
CA LEU A 534 11.33 10.21 1.34
C LEU A 534 11.68 10.54 2.81
N ARG A 535 11.29 11.72 3.28
CA ARG A 535 11.41 12.15 4.69
C ARG A 535 10.75 11.16 5.64
N ARG A 536 9.48 10.79 5.38
CA ARG A 536 8.75 9.81 6.20
C ARG A 536 9.43 8.44 6.24
N ASN A 537 10.02 8.00 5.12
CA ASN A 537 10.78 6.74 5.08
C ASN A 537 12.03 6.80 5.96
N PHE A 538 12.78 7.91 5.95
CA PHE A 538 13.92 8.10 6.84
C PHE A 538 13.50 8.21 8.30
N GLU A 539 12.41 8.93 8.62
CA GLU A 539 11.86 9.02 9.98
C GLU A 539 11.45 7.65 10.51
N ASN A 540 10.82 6.81 9.68
CA ASN A 540 10.45 5.46 10.06
C ASN A 540 11.68 4.60 10.39
N GLU A 541 12.73 4.66 9.57
CA GLU A 541 14.00 3.96 9.86
C GLU A 541 14.72 4.51 11.08
N LEU A 542 14.65 5.82 11.30
CA LEU A 542 15.21 6.46 12.48
C LEU A 542 14.49 5.97 13.74
N ASN A 543 13.16 5.86 13.70
CA ASN A 543 12.36 5.31 14.80
C ASN A 543 12.72 3.86 15.09
N ILE A 544 12.81 3.00 14.06
CA ILE A 544 13.27 1.61 14.22
C ILE A 544 14.68 1.56 14.84
N THR A 545 15.58 2.43 14.40
CA THR A 545 16.94 2.52 14.92
C THR A 545 16.95 2.95 16.39
N ASN A 546 16.13 3.93 16.77
CA ASN A 546 15.96 4.37 18.15
C ASN A 546 15.36 3.28 19.05
N GLU A 547 14.35 2.54 18.56
CA GLU A 547 13.81 1.38 19.27
C GLU A 547 14.85 0.29 19.50
N GLN A 548 15.73 0.05 18.52
CA GLN A 548 16.83 -0.90 18.65
C GLN A 548 17.87 -0.41 19.66
N LEU A 549 18.22 0.89 19.65
CA LEU A 549 19.14 1.51 20.62
C LEU A 549 18.63 1.43 22.07
N GLY A 550 17.31 1.36 22.27
CA GLY A 550 16.68 1.17 23.57
C GLY A 550 16.82 -0.25 24.14
N ARG A 551 17.29 -1.22 23.35
CA ARG A 551 17.51 -2.61 23.80
C ARG A 551 18.89 -2.75 24.45
N ARG A 552 19.09 -3.82 25.23
CA ARG A 552 20.43 -4.24 25.67
C ARG A 552 21.21 -4.73 24.43
N LEU A 553 22.30 -4.05 24.11
CA LEU A 553 23.14 -4.27 22.93
C LEU A 553 24.61 -4.39 23.36
N SER A 554 25.42 -5.12 22.58
CA SER A 554 26.87 -5.05 22.75
C SER A 554 27.41 -3.65 22.40
N PRO A 555 28.59 -3.23 22.92
CA PRO A 555 29.18 -1.94 22.58
C PRO A 555 29.36 -1.74 21.07
N ALA A 556 29.73 -2.80 20.35
CA ALA A 556 29.89 -2.77 18.89
C ALA A 556 28.56 -2.57 18.15
N GLU A 557 27.49 -3.24 18.57
CA GLU A 557 26.16 -3.07 17.96
C GLU A 557 25.57 -1.68 18.27
N ARG A 558 25.75 -1.19 19.50
CA ARG A 558 25.35 0.16 19.87
C ARG A 558 26.07 1.20 19.01
N GLN A 559 27.38 1.06 18.80
CA GLN A 559 28.14 1.98 17.95
C GLN A 559 27.60 1.99 16.51
N LYS A 560 27.27 0.82 15.94
CA LYS A 560 26.69 0.72 14.59
C LYS A 560 25.36 1.43 14.48
N LEU A 561 24.47 1.24 15.46
CA LEU A 561 23.17 1.88 15.47
C LEU A 561 23.26 3.40 15.71
N LEU A 562 24.25 3.86 16.48
CA LEU A 562 24.53 5.30 16.63
C LEU A 562 25.02 5.91 15.31
N SER A 563 25.93 5.26 14.59
CA SER A 563 26.36 5.71 13.25
C SER A 563 25.18 5.76 12.26
N ARG A 564 24.32 4.73 12.29
CA ARG A 564 23.11 4.67 11.47
C ARG A 564 22.15 5.82 11.81
N LYS A 565 21.93 6.07 13.10
CA LYS A 565 21.10 7.18 13.60
C LYS A 565 21.59 8.53 13.07
N THR A 566 22.89 8.82 13.25
CA THR A 566 23.48 10.08 12.79
C THR A 566 23.31 10.31 11.29
N GLY A 567 23.53 9.27 10.47
CA GLY A 567 23.38 9.42 9.02
C GLY A 567 21.92 9.54 8.56
N LEU A 568 20.97 8.89 9.23
CA LEU A 568 19.54 9.09 8.98
C LEU A 568 19.09 10.51 9.36
N GLU A 569 19.56 11.04 10.49
CA GLU A 569 19.29 12.42 10.91
C GLU A 569 19.85 13.45 9.90
N ALA A 570 21.08 13.23 9.40
CA ALA A 570 21.67 14.07 8.36
C ALA A 570 20.87 14.02 7.04
N ALA A 571 20.42 12.82 6.63
CA ALA A 571 19.58 12.65 5.45
C ALA A 571 18.23 13.37 5.59
N ILE A 572 17.58 13.31 6.77
CA ILE A 572 16.33 14.04 7.06
C ILE A 572 16.55 15.54 6.96
N GLN A 573 17.58 16.08 7.61
CA GLN A 573 17.89 17.52 7.56
C GLN A 573 18.13 18.01 6.13
N LYS A 574 18.77 17.17 5.29
CA LYS A 574 18.99 17.48 3.89
C LYS A 574 17.69 17.46 3.08
N VAL A 575 16.79 16.51 3.34
CA VAL A 575 15.46 16.53 2.69
C VAL A 575 14.64 17.74 3.15
N ASP A 576 14.70 18.10 4.44
CA ASP A 576 14.00 19.27 4.99
C ASP A 576 14.50 20.59 4.38
N SER A 577 15.81 20.73 4.14
CA SER A 577 16.35 21.93 3.50
C SER A 577 15.87 22.11 2.06
N TYR A 578 15.72 21.01 1.31
CA TYR A 578 15.15 21.04 -0.04
C TYR A 578 13.63 21.22 -0.05
N LEU A 579 12.91 20.64 0.90
CA LEU A 579 11.48 20.92 1.09
C LEU A 579 11.23 22.40 1.39
N GLY A 580 12.10 23.04 2.18
CA GLY A 580 12.03 24.47 2.47
C GLY A 580 12.17 25.37 1.22
N ARG A 581 12.85 24.90 0.17
CA ARG A 581 12.99 25.63 -1.10
C ARG A 581 11.69 25.70 -1.93
N PHE A 582 10.70 24.86 -1.63
CA PHE A 582 9.37 24.91 -2.25
C PHE A 582 8.37 25.77 -1.47
N GLY A 583 8.76 26.27 -0.29
CA GLY A 583 7.89 27.04 0.62
C GLY A 583 7.99 28.57 0.48
N GLY A 584 8.59 29.07 -0.59
CA GLY A 584 8.83 30.50 -0.82
C GLY A 584 7.61 31.27 -1.34
N GLY A 585 6.46 31.17 -0.67
CA GLY A 585 5.38 32.15 -0.88
C GLY A 585 5.74 33.49 -0.24
N GLU A 586 5.58 34.61 -0.96
CA GLU A 586 5.82 35.96 -0.47
C GLU A 586 5.24 36.17 0.95
N SER A 587 6.10 36.49 1.91
CA SER A 587 5.67 36.99 3.21
C SER A 587 5.14 38.41 3.03
N ASN A 588 3.81 38.58 3.00
CA ASN A 588 3.21 39.89 3.04
C ASN A 588 2.99 40.32 4.50
N GLU A 589 3.77 41.31 4.93
CA GLU A 589 3.61 41.97 6.22
C GLU A 589 2.52 43.04 6.09
N THR A 590 1.45 42.95 6.87
CA THR A 590 0.50 44.06 6.94
C THR A 590 1.17 45.27 7.61
N GLN A 591 0.74 46.49 7.32
CA GLN A 591 1.22 47.71 7.99
C GLN A 591 1.04 47.69 9.54
N SER A 592 0.35 46.69 10.09
CA SER A 592 0.17 46.45 11.52
C SER A 592 1.13 45.39 12.11
N GLY A 593 2.11 44.90 11.36
CA GLY A 593 3.14 43.97 11.85
C GLY A 593 2.67 42.53 12.07
N VAL A 594 1.62 42.09 11.36
CA VAL A 594 1.15 40.70 11.42
C VAL A 594 1.60 39.98 10.16
N SER A 595 2.51 39.01 10.33
CA SER A 595 2.93 38.09 9.28
C SER A 595 2.05 36.85 9.27
N TRP A 596 1.64 36.41 8.09
CA TRP A 596 0.97 35.13 7.88
C TRP A 596 1.48 34.50 6.58
N SER A 597 1.54 33.17 6.54
CA SER A 597 1.88 32.39 5.36
C SER A 597 0.64 31.65 4.84
N VAL A 598 0.44 31.67 3.52
CA VAL A 598 -0.49 30.76 2.86
C VAL A 598 0.28 29.50 2.51
N VAL A 599 -0.18 28.37 3.04
CA VAL A 599 0.19 27.07 2.49
C VAL A 599 -0.89 26.73 1.49
N GLU A 600 -0.60 26.87 0.19
CA GLU A 600 -1.45 26.31 -0.88
C GLU A 600 -1.30 24.79 -0.99
#